data_AF-A0A949JEA8-F1
#
_entry.id   AF-A0A949JEA8-F1
#
_cell.length_a   1.000
_cell.length_b   1.000
_cell.length_c   1.000
_cell.angle_alpha   90.00
_cell.angle_beta   90.00
_cell.angle_gamma   90.00
#
_symmetry.space_group_name_H-M   'P 1'
#
loop_
_entity.id
_entity.type
_entity.pdbx_description
1 polymer ?
#
loop_
_entity_poly.entity_id
_entity_poly.type
_entity_poly.pdbx_seq_one_letter_code
_entity_poly.pdbx_strand_id
1 'polypeptide(L)'
;MTEKTPEFDADSEIAFLRETPATDLLANHFFVLAQWAAVHLASSPADLVGAQLVIDVMAALLQAGGERLGANVTLYRNALAEIQQVYVRASQVANAPGAAPDANQGADPGASPDASPDADQHPDES
;
A
#
# COMPACT_ATOMS: atom_id res chain seq x y z
N MET A 1 20.62 20.96 -22.43
CA MET A 1 19.35 20.48 -23.00
C MET A 1 18.26 21.19 -22.20
N THR A 2 17.66 22.25 -22.74
CA THR A 2 16.74 23.09 -21.96
C THR A 2 15.41 22.36 -21.85
N GLU A 3 15.09 21.91 -20.64
CA GLU A 3 13.83 21.28 -20.34
C GLU A 3 12.73 22.35 -20.45
N LYS A 4 11.91 22.28 -21.50
CA LYS A 4 10.77 23.18 -21.66
C LYS A 4 9.70 22.73 -20.68
N THR A 5 9.61 23.39 -19.53
CA THR A 5 8.51 23.22 -18.58
C THR A 5 7.19 23.30 -19.35
N PRO A 6 6.26 22.35 -19.19
CA PRO A 6 4.98 22.42 -19.87
C PRO A 6 4.25 23.68 -19.42
N GLU A 7 4.03 24.58 -20.39
CA GLU A 7 3.34 25.84 -20.18
C GLU A 7 1.84 25.54 -20.10
N PHE A 8 1.20 25.94 -18.99
CA PHE A 8 -0.22 25.67 -18.76
C PHE A 8 -1.06 26.60 -19.65
N ASP A 9 -1.61 26.03 -20.73
CA ASP A 9 -2.57 26.72 -21.60
C ASP A 9 -3.99 26.56 -21.05
N ALA A 10 -4.42 27.60 -20.32
CA ALA A 10 -5.74 27.67 -19.70
C ALA A 10 -6.89 27.63 -20.73
N ASP A 11 -6.71 28.20 -21.92
CA ASP A 11 -7.75 28.22 -22.94
C ASP A 11 -7.95 26.83 -23.55
N SER A 12 -6.85 26.09 -23.79
CA SER A 12 -6.90 24.69 -24.21
C SER A 12 -7.50 23.76 -23.15
N GLU A 13 -7.21 23.97 -21.85
CA GLU A 13 -7.83 23.17 -20.77
C GLU A 13 -9.35 23.44 -20.68
N ILE A 14 -9.77 24.71 -20.75
CA ILE A 14 -11.19 25.08 -20.75
C ILE A 14 -11.91 24.49 -21.97
N ALA A 15 -11.28 24.43 -23.14
CA ALA A 15 -11.83 23.76 -24.32
C ALA A 15 -12.02 22.26 -24.06
N PHE A 16 -10.99 21.56 -23.58
CA PHE A 16 -11.05 20.13 -23.24
C PHE A 16 -12.19 19.82 -22.24
N LEU A 17 -12.33 20.61 -21.17
CA LEU A 17 -13.38 20.43 -20.17
C LEU A 17 -14.80 20.71 -20.68
N ARG A 18 -14.95 21.52 -21.74
CA ARG A 18 -16.25 21.77 -22.40
C ARG A 18 -16.64 20.69 -23.40
N GLU A 19 -15.66 20.10 -24.08
CA GLU A 19 -15.88 19.08 -25.10
C GLU A 19 -16.01 17.67 -24.51
N THR A 20 -15.37 17.41 -23.36
CA THR A 20 -15.41 16.10 -22.69
C THR A 20 -16.75 15.88 -21.97
N PRO A 21 -17.49 14.78 -22.24
CA PRO A 21 -18.67 14.42 -21.47
C PRO A 21 -18.35 14.23 -19.99
N ALA A 22 -19.16 14.80 -19.11
CA ALA A 22 -18.93 14.73 -17.66
C ALA A 22 -18.84 13.29 -17.12
N THR A 23 -19.57 12.35 -17.74
CA THR A 23 -19.48 10.91 -17.42
C THR A 23 -18.10 10.33 -17.66
N ASP A 24 -17.44 10.75 -18.74
CA ASP A 24 -16.18 10.17 -19.21
C ASP A 24 -15.02 10.74 -18.39
N LEU A 25 -15.11 12.04 -18.06
CA LEU A 25 -14.17 12.67 -17.13
C LEU A 25 -14.30 12.08 -15.71
N LEU A 26 -15.51 11.87 -15.20
CA LEU A 26 -15.74 11.23 -13.91
C LEU A 26 -15.29 9.77 -13.90
N ALA A 27 -15.48 9.03 -15.01
CA ALA A 27 -14.98 7.67 -15.18
C ALA A 27 -13.45 7.61 -15.06
N ASN A 28 -12.75 8.51 -15.75
CA ASN A 28 -11.30 8.62 -15.67
C ASN A 28 -10.83 8.90 -14.24
N HIS A 29 -11.44 9.88 -13.57
CA HIS A 29 -11.10 10.21 -12.18
C HIS A 29 -11.42 9.08 -11.21
N PHE A 30 -12.51 8.33 -11.41
CA PHE A 30 -12.82 7.14 -10.60
C PHE A 30 -11.72 6.08 -10.71
N PHE A 31 -11.19 5.83 -11.91
CA PHE A 31 -10.07 4.89 -12.08
C PHE A 31 -8.73 5.43 -11.56
N VAL A 32 -8.48 6.75 -11.62
CA VAL A 32 -7.31 7.37 -10.96
C VAL A 32 -7.39 7.20 -9.44
N LEU A 33 -8.57 7.40 -8.84
CA LEU A 33 -8.79 7.11 -7.41
C LEU A 33 -8.59 5.62 -7.10
N ALA A 34 -9.09 4.73 -7.96
CA ALA A 34 -8.91 3.28 -7.82
C ALA A 34 -7.41 2.88 -7.80
N GLN A 35 -6.63 3.44 -8.71
CA GLN A 35 -5.17 3.26 -8.77
C GLN A 35 -4.48 3.84 -7.52
N TRP A 36 -4.90 5.02 -7.07
CA TRP A 36 -4.31 5.68 -5.90
C TRP A 36 -4.57 4.91 -4.60
N ALA A 37 -5.79 4.38 -4.40
CA ALA A 37 -6.10 3.46 -3.31
C ALA A 37 -5.20 2.20 -3.34
N ALA A 38 -4.97 1.64 -4.53
CA ALA A 38 -4.08 0.50 -4.69
C ALA A 38 -2.61 0.82 -4.33
N VAL A 39 -2.13 2.04 -4.60
CA VAL A 39 -0.77 2.49 -4.18
C VAL A 39 -0.65 2.58 -2.66
N HIS A 40 -1.65 3.13 -1.96
CA HIS A 40 -1.67 3.13 -0.49
C HIS A 40 -1.68 1.70 0.09
N LEU A 41 -2.47 0.80 -0.51
CA LEU A 41 -2.56 -0.62 -0.10
C LEU A 41 -1.30 -1.45 -0.41
N ALA A 42 -0.56 -1.09 -1.47
CA ALA A 42 0.68 -1.75 -1.87
C ALA A 42 1.93 -1.21 -1.12
N SER A 43 1.77 -0.19 -0.28
CA SER A 43 2.85 0.35 0.56
C SER A 43 3.30 -0.66 1.63
N SER A 44 4.51 -0.49 2.18
CA SER A 44 5.04 -1.34 3.23
C SER A 44 5.57 -0.50 4.41
N PRO A 45 4.88 -0.45 5.57
CA PRO A 45 3.56 -1.03 5.81
C PRO A 45 2.46 -0.40 4.94
N ALA A 46 1.35 -1.11 4.76
CA ALA A 46 0.21 -0.60 3.98
C ALA A 46 -0.42 0.61 4.68
N ASP A 47 -0.64 1.70 3.94
CA ASP A 47 -1.29 2.90 4.47
C ASP A 47 -2.81 2.72 4.44
N LEU A 48 -3.33 2.11 5.51
CA LEU A 48 -4.77 1.90 5.68
C LEU A 48 -5.54 3.20 5.87
N VAL A 49 -4.92 4.28 6.38
CA VAL A 49 -5.62 5.55 6.60
C VAL A 49 -5.84 6.26 5.26
N GLY A 50 -4.79 6.37 4.45
CA GLY A 50 -4.90 6.90 3.08
C GLY A 50 -5.81 6.05 2.20
N ALA A 51 -5.64 4.71 2.22
CA ALA A 51 -6.49 3.81 1.46
C ALA A 51 -7.99 3.94 1.81
N GLN A 52 -8.32 3.99 3.11
CA GLN A 52 -9.70 4.13 3.58
C GLN A 52 -10.34 5.43 3.06
N LEU A 53 -9.62 6.56 3.16
CA LEU A 53 -10.12 7.86 2.67
C LEU A 53 -10.45 7.83 1.17
N VAL A 54 -9.60 7.21 0.35
CA VAL A 54 -9.84 7.12 -1.10
C VAL A 54 -11.02 6.19 -1.40
N ILE A 55 -11.14 5.06 -0.68
CA ILE A 55 -12.28 4.12 -0.79
C ILE A 55 -13.60 4.82 -0.43
N ASP A 56 -13.63 5.63 0.63
CA ASP A 56 -14.83 6.36 1.06
C ASP A 56 -15.26 7.43 0.03
N VAL A 57 -14.30 8.14 -0.57
CA VAL A 57 -14.58 9.10 -1.66
C VAL A 57 -15.10 8.39 -2.91
N MET A 58 -14.54 7.24 -3.28
CA MET A 58 -15.05 6.41 -4.39
C MET A 58 -16.48 5.91 -4.12
N ALA A 59 -16.77 5.46 -2.89
CA ALA A 59 -18.10 5.05 -2.48
C ALA A 59 -19.11 6.21 -2.56
N ALA A 60 -18.73 7.40 -2.07
CA ALA A 60 -19.55 8.60 -2.13
C ALA A 60 -19.85 9.03 -3.58
N LEU A 61 -18.87 8.92 -4.49
CA LEU A 61 -19.06 9.19 -5.93
C LEU A 61 -20.10 8.25 -6.55
N LEU A 62 -20.03 6.94 -6.26
CA LEU A 62 -21.01 5.97 -6.73
C LEU A 62 -22.40 6.15 -6.10
N GLN A 63 -22.47 6.58 -4.85
CA GLN A 63 -23.74 6.86 -4.16
C GLN A 63 -24.42 8.12 -4.72
N ALA A 64 -23.67 9.21 -4.94
CA ALA A 64 -24.21 10.47 -5.44
C ALA A 64 -24.48 10.46 -6.96
N GLY A 65 -23.64 9.76 -7.72
CA GLY A 65 -23.79 9.61 -9.16
C GLY A 65 -24.86 8.58 -9.54
N GLY A 66 -24.83 7.40 -8.92
CA GLY A 66 -25.73 6.29 -9.25
C GLY A 66 -25.77 5.99 -10.75
N GLU A 67 -26.98 5.73 -11.28
CA GLU A 67 -27.19 5.45 -12.70
C GLU A 67 -26.84 6.62 -13.63
N ARG A 68 -26.67 7.85 -13.11
CA ARG A 68 -26.25 9.02 -13.91
C ARG A 68 -24.78 8.95 -14.33
N LEU A 69 -24.00 8.04 -13.77
CA LEU A 69 -22.63 7.72 -14.22
C LEU A 69 -22.61 6.92 -15.52
N GLY A 70 -23.78 6.53 -16.05
CA GLY A 70 -23.93 5.87 -17.34
C GLY A 70 -23.70 4.35 -17.29
N ALA A 71 -23.58 3.75 -18.47
CA ALA A 71 -23.61 2.30 -18.67
C ALA A 71 -22.53 1.51 -17.89
N ASN A 72 -21.45 2.16 -17.49
CA ASN A 72 -20.32 1.56 -16.82
C ASN A 72 -20.44 1.52 -15.28
N VAL A 73 -21.55 1.99 -14.69
CA VAL A 73 -21.73 2.03 -13.21
C VAL A 73 -21.50 0.67 -12.54
N THR A 74 -21.90 -0.43 -13.19
CA THR A 74 -21.64 -1.80 -12.71
C THR A 74 -20.14 -2.12 -12.64
N LEU A 75 -19.36 -1.70 -13.64
CA LEU A 75 -17.91 -1.87 -13.65
C LEU A 75 -17.25 -1.09 -12.50
N TYR A 76 -17.70 0.14 -12.24
CA TYR A 76 -17.18 0.94 -11.13
C TYR A 76 -17.49 0.33 -9.76
N ARG A 77 -18.72 -0.20 -9.57
CA ARG A 77 -19.10 -0.93 -8.36
C ARG A 77 -18.23 -2.17 -8.13
N ASN A 78 -17.92 -2.92 -9.20
CA ASN A 78 -17.05 -4.09 -9.12
C ASN A 78 -15.61 -3.70 -8.73
N ALA A 79 -15.04 -2.68 -9.37
CA ALA A 79 -13.70 -2.18 -9.06
C ALA A 79 -13.58 -1.69 -7.60
N LEU A 80 -14.59 -0.99 -7.07
CA LEU A 80 -14.63 -0.62 -5.66
C LEU A 80 -14.66 -1.85 -4.73
N ALA A 81 -15.48 -2.86 -5.05
CA ALA A 81 -15.58 -4.08 -4.26
C ALA A 81 -14.25 -4.87 -4.24
N GLU A 82 -13.52 -4.93 -5.36
CA GLU A 82 -12.19 -5.54 -5.43
C GLU A 82 -11.19 -4.81 -4.52
N ILE A 83 -11.15 -3.47 -4.55
CA ILE A 83 -10.28 -2.66 -3.68
C ILE A 83 -10.64 -2.84 -2.20
N GLN A 84 -11.94 -2.87 -1.87
CA GLN A 84 -12.40 -3.14 -0.50
C GLN A 84 -11.97 -4.53 0.00
N GLN A 85 -11.96 -5.56 -0.85
CA GLN A 85 -11.43 -6.88 -0.49
C GLN A 85 -9.92 -6.86 -0.23
N VAL A 86 -9.15 -6.09 -1.01
CA VAL A 86 -7.70 -5.91 -0.78
C VAL A 86 -7.46 -5.16 0.54
N TYR A 87 -8.24 -4.09 0.81
CA TYR A 87 -8.19 -3.34 2.07
C TYR A 87 -8.44 -4.24 3.28
N VAL A 88 -9.51 -5.05 3.26
CA VAL A 88 -9.82 -5.99 4.36
C VAL A 88 -8.64 -6.96 4.59
N ARG A 89 -8.06 -7.52 3.53
CA ARG A 89 -6.88 -8.41 3.64
C ARG A 89 -5.67 -7.69 4.24
N ALA A 90 -5.37 -6.47 3.80
CA ALA A 90 -4.26 -5.66 4.34
C ALA A 90 -4.49 -5.32 5.82
N SER A 91 -5.72 -4.97 6.20
CA SER A 91 -6.09 -4.69 7.58
C SER A 91 -5.95 -5.91 8.50
N GLN A 92 -6.22 -7.12 8.01
CA GLN A 92 -6.02 -8.35 8.77
C GLN A 92 -4.54 -8.64 9.03
N VAL A 93 -3.66 -8.38 8.04
CA VAL A 93 -2.21 -8.50 8.21
C VAL A 93 -1.68 -7.49 9.22
N ALA A 94 -2.13 -6.24 9.15
CA ALA A 94 -1.71 -5.18 10.08
C ALA A 94 -2.18 -5.44 11.54
N ASN A 95 -3.34 -6.08 11.72
CA ASN A 95 -3.92 -6.37 13.04
C ASN A 95 -3.57 -7.79 13.57
N ALA A 96 -2.70 -8.54 12.89
CA ALA A 96 -2.35 -9.89 13.31
C ALA A 96 -1.56 -9.88 14.64
N PRO A 97 -2.03 -10.57 15.71
CA PRO A 97 -1.32 -10.62 16.98
C PRO A 97 -0.05 -11.47 16.84
N GLY A 98 1.08 -10.80 16.66
CA GLY A 98 2.38 -11.46 16.43
C GLY A 98 3.49 -10.56 15.88
N ALA A 99 3.19 -9.34 15.42
CA ALA A 99 4.18 -8.35 14.97
C ALA A 99 4.97 -7.71 16.13
N ALA A 100 5.65 -8.53 16.94
CA ALA A 100 6.71 -8.08 17.82
C ALA A 100 7.97 -7.75 17.00
N PRO A 101 8.81 -6.77 17.41
CA PRO A 101 10.07 -6.52 16.74
C PRO A 101 11.00 -7.73 16.90
N ASP A 102 11.66 -8.12 15.81
CA ASP A 102 12.55 -9.28 15.76
C ASP A 102 13.75 -9.10 16.69
N ALA A 103 13.67 -9.74 17.87
CA ALA A 103 14.67 -9.64 18.93
C ALA A 103 15.84 -10.64 18.76
N ASN A 104 15.96 -11.30 17.61
CA ASN A 104 16.95 -12.37 17.40
C ASN A 104 18.17 -11.96 16.53
N GLN A 105 18.58 -10.68 16.60
CA GLN A 105 19.88 -10.23 16.10
C GLN A 105 20.86 -10.05 17.26
N GLY A 106 21.36 -11.17 17.80
CA GLY A 106 22.23 -11.14 18.97
C GLY A 106 22.72 -12.49 19.52
N ALA A 107 22.71 -13.56 18.73
CA ALA A 107 23.27 -14.86 19.12
C ALA A 107 24.39 -15.26 18.14
N ASP A 108 25.63 -14.97 18.52
CA ASP A 108 26.84 -15.37 17.79
C ASP A 108 27.10 -16.88 17.99
N PRO A 109 27.08 -17.71 16.92
CA PRO A 109 27.31 -19.16 17.03
C PRO A 109 28.82 -19.51 16.98
N GLY A 110 29.69 -18.60 17.41
CA GLY A 110 31.15 -18.62 17.17
C GLY A 110 32.06 -18.93 18.36
N ALA A 111 31.64 -19.73 19.35
CA ALA A 111 32.48 -20.09 20.51
C ALA A 111 32.80 -21.59 20.57
N SER A 112 33.87 -22.00 19.88
CA SER A 112 34.46 -23.35 20.00
C SER A 112 35.21 -23.52 21.34
N PRO A 113 34.92 -24.56 22.15
CA PRO A 113 35.75 -24.92 23.29
C PRO A 113 36.75 -26.00 22.88
N ASP A 114 37.97 -25.60 22.49
CA ASP A 114 39.10 -26.53 22.36
C ASP A 114 40.39 -25.91 22.89
N ALA A 115 40.76 -26.30 24.11
CA ALA A 115 42.04 -26.03 24.76
C ALA A 115 42.23 -26.92 26.00
N SER A 116 42.63 -28.17 25.79
CA SER A 116 43.55 -28.89 26.68
C SER A 116 44.98 -28.72 26.11
N PRO A 117 46.10 -28.90 26.87
CA PRO A 117 46.23 -29.76 28.06
C PRO A 117 47.12 -29.23 29.20
N ASP A 118 47.34 -30.13 30.18
CA ASP A 118 48.50 -30.27 31.09
C ASP A 118 48.94 -29.13 32.03
N ALA A 119 48.72 -29.35 33.33
CA ALA A 119 49.61 -28.93 34.41
C ALA A 119 49.43 -29.83 35.66
N ASP A 120 50.15 -30.96 35.65
CA ASP A 120 51.00 -31.43 36.76
C ASP A 120 50.48 -31.28 38.23
N GLN A 121 50.04 -32.40 38.83
CA GLN A 121 49.97 -32.58 40.30
C GLN A 121 49.75 -34.07 40.70
N HIS A 122 50.85 -34.78 40.92
CA HIS A 122 51.01 -35.74 42.02
C HIS A 122 52.04 -35.11 43.00
N PRO A 123 52.13 -35.49 44.30
CA PRO A 123 51.71 -36.78 44.85
C PRO A 123 50.95 -36.78 46.21
N ASP A 124 50.75 -38.02 46.73
CA ASP A 124 50.62 -38.46 48.13
C ASP A 124 49.34 -38.17 48.96
N GLU A 125 49.02 -38.89 50.04
CA GLU A 125 49.75 -39.94 50.81
C GLU A 125 48.92 -41.25 51.05
N SER A 126 49.61 -42.33 51.49
CA SER A 126 49.17 -43.47 52.35
C SER A 126 48.20 -44.54 51.84
#